data_AF-A0A662W774-F1
#
_entry.id   AF-A0A662W774-F1
#
_cell.length_a   1.000
_cell.length_b   1.000
_cell.length_c   1.000
_cell.angle_alpha   90.00
_cell.angle_beta   90.00
_cell.angle_gamma   90.00
#
_symmetry.space_group_name_H-M   'P 1'
#
loop_
_entity.id
_entity.type
_entity.pdbx_description
1 polymer ?
#
loop_
_entity_poly.entity_id
_entity_poly.type
_entity_poly.pdbx_seq_one_letter_code
_entity_poly.pdbx_strand_id
1 'polypeptide(L)'
;MIAEILHVFRVVFGLIFLFFVPGYALTLALFPRKEELSLAERIGFAGALSIVADILTTLFIDLVLHIPTTGLNIFLSLLALTAIALAVWRVEVYFIERKEKVKLS
;
A
#
# COMPACT_ATOMS: atom_id res chain seq x y z
N MET A 1 28.41 16.60 5.72
CA MET A 1 28.17 15.48 6.67
C MET A 1 26.69 15.28 7.02
N ILE A 2 25.99 16.18 7.73
CA ILE A 2 24.56 15.97 8.07
C ILE A 2 23.67 15.84 6.83
N ALA A 3 23.87 16.70 5.82
CA ALA A 3 23.09 16.66 4.58
C ALA A 3 23.22 15.35 3.79
N GLU A 4 24.43 14.77 3.76
CA GLU A 4 24.67 13.49 3.08
C GLU A 4 24.00 12.33 3.80
N ILE A 5 24.06 12.33 5.13
CA ILE A 5 23.37 11.35 5.97
C ILE A 5 21.86 11.41 5.72
N LEU A 6 21.28 12.62 5.70
CA LEU A 6 19.85 12.81 5.39
C LEU A 6 19.49 12.32 3.99
N HIS A 7 20.38 12.51 3.00
CA HIS A 7 20.16 12.01 1.65
C HIS A 7 20.14 10.47 1.60
N VAL A 8 21.10 9.82 2.27
CA VAL A 8 21.14 8.36 2.37
C VAL A 8 19.86 7.82 3.02
N PHE A 9 19.44 8.41 4.15
CA PHE A 9 18.20 8.02 4.81
C PHE A 9 16.98 8.19 3.89
N ARG A 10 16.89 9.32 3.18
CA ARG A 10 15.80 9.56 2.22
C ARG A 10 15.73 8.48 1.14
N VAL A 11 16.86 8.08 0.58
CA VAL A 11 16.91 7.03 -0.46
C VAL A 11 16.51 5.69 0.13
N VAL A 12 17.08 5.29 1.27
CA VAL A 12 16.78 4.00 1.91
C VAL A 12 15.30 3.90 2.28
N PHE A 13 14.75 4.91 2.97
CA PHE A 13 13.33 4.91 3.32
C PHE A 13 12.42 5.03 2.10
N GLY A 14 12.83 5.80 1.09
CA GLY A 14 12.09 5.91 -0.17
C GLY A 14 11.98 4.58 -0.89
N LEU A 15 13.06 3.80 -0.97
CA LEU A 15 13.05 2.48 -1.58
C LEU A 15 12.23 1.47 -0.78
N ILE A 16 12.36 1.47 0.55
CA ILE A 16 11.53 0.60 1.41
C ILE A 16 10.05 0.93 1.23
N PHE A 17 9.71 2.22 1.19
CA PHE A 17 8.35 2.65 0.95
C PHE A 17 7.84 2.15 -0.40
N LEU A 18 8.57 2.45 -1.47
CA LEU A 18 8.20 2.09 -2.85
C LEU A 18 7.99 0.57 -3.01
N PHE A 19 8.92 -0.25 -2.51
CA PHE A 19 8.88 -1.70 -2.76
C PHE A 19 7.93 -2.51 -1.87
N PHE A 20 7.47 -1.97 -0.74
CA PHE A 20 6.73 -2.79 0.22
C PHE A 20 5.46 -2.14 0.78
N VAL A 21 5.42 -0.82 0.96
CA VAL A 21 4.36 -0.19 1.75
C VAL A 21 3.01 -0.20 1.02
N PRO A 22 2.89 0.30 -0.23
CA PRO A 22 1.64 0.24 -0.99
C PRO A 22 1.15 -1.20 -1.17
N GLY A 23 2.05 -2.10 -1.55
CA GLY A 23 1.71 -3.50 -1.81
C GLY A 23 1.23 -4.26 -0.56
N TYR A 24 1.86 -4.02 0.58
CA TYR A 24 1.39 -4.60 1.85
C TYR A 24 0.02 -4.06 2.26
N ALA A 25 -0.21 -2.74 2.11
CA ALA A 25 -1.51 -2.15 2.42
C ALA A 25 -2.63 -2.70 1.51
N LEU A 26 -2.35 -2.87 0.21
CA LEU A 26 -3.27 -3.52 -0.72
C LEU A 26 -3.51 -4.99 -0.39
N THR A 27 -2.48 -5.72 0.05
CA THR A 27 -2.63 -7.12 0.48
C THR A 27 -3.58 -7.21 1.68
N LEU A 28 -3.51 -6.27 2.62
CA LEU A 28 -4.46 -6.19 3.74
C LEU A 28 -5.88 -5.86 3.26
N ALA A 29 -6.01 -4.93 2.33
CA ALA A 29 -7.31 -4.51 1.79
C ALA A 29 -7.97 -5.55 0.87
N LEU A 30 -7.20 -6.45 0.26
CA LEU A 30 -7.73 -7.51 -0.59
C LEU A 30 -7.97 -8.81 0.17
N PHE A 31 -7.13 -9.07 1.18
CA PHE A 31 -7.17 -10.29 2.00
C PHE A 31 -7.19 -9.91 3.50
N PRO A 32 -8.34 -9.39 3.98
CA PRO A 32 -8.46 -8.81 5.32
C PRO A 32 -8.35 -9.85 6.43
N ARG A 33 -8.72 -11.12 6.19
CA ARG A 33 -8.59 -12.19 7.19
C ARG A 33 -7.19 -12.77 7.19
N LYS A 34 -6.77 -13.26 8.37
CA LYS A 34 -5.42 -13.81 8.54
C LYS A 34 -5.31 -15.21 7.94
N GLU A 35 -6.42 -15.92 7.86
CA GLU A 35 -6.50 -17.31 7.40
C GLU A 35 -6.55 -17.43 5.87
N GLU A 36 -6.74 -16.31 5.15
CA GLU A 36 -6.85 -16.29 3.69
C GLU A 36 -5.52 -16.54 2.97
N LEU A 37 -4.40 -16.15 3.58
CA LEU A 37 -3.06 -16.28 3.00
C LEU A 37 -2.09 -16.81 4.04
N SER A 38 -1.24 -17.76 3.64
CA SER A 38 -0.05 -18.12 4.42
C SER A 38 0.93 -16.95 4.50
N LEU A 39 1.86 -17.00 5.46
CA LEU A 39 2.88 -15.95 5.61
C LEU A 39 3.74 -15.77 4.35
N ALA A 40 4.10 -16.87 3.68
CA ALA A 40 4.89 -16.84 2.45
C ALA A 40 4.13 -16.17 1.31
N GLU A 41 2.84 -16.51 1.13
CA GLU A 41 1.99 -15.88 0.12
C GLU A 41 1.78 -14.40 0.43
N ARG A 42 1.55 -14.02 1.69
CA ARG A 42 1.36 -12.63 2.08
C ARG A 42 2.57 -11.76 1.75
N ILE A 43 3.79 -12.29 1.96
CA ILE A 43 5.03 -11.60 1.58
C ILE A 43 5.16 -11.52 0.05
N GLY A 44 4.88 -12.61 -0.66
CA GLY A 44 4.90 -12.65 -2.12
C GLY A 44 3.94 -11.64 -2.76
N PHE A 45 2.68 -11.61 -2.29
CA PHE A 45 1.68 -10.65 -2.72
C PHE A 45 2.06 -9.22 -2.37
N ALA A 46 2.58 -8.97 -1.18
CA ALA A 46 3.00 -7.62 -0.79
C ALA A 46 4.06 -7.05 -1.75
N GLY A 47 5.07 -7.85 -2.11
CA GLY A 47 6.09 -7.42 -3.09
C GLY A 47 5.51 -7.21 -4.49
N ALA A 48 4.76 -8.20 -5.01
CA ALA A 48 4.17 -8.13 -6.34
C ALA A 48 3.19 -6.96 -6.48
N LEU A 49 2.30 -6.77 -5.49
CA LEU A 49 1.34 -5.68 -5.48
C LEU A 49 1.99 -4.32 -5.34
N SER A 50 3.16 -4.20 -4.70
CA SER A 50 3.85 -2.91 -4.61
C SER A 50 4.34 -2.47 -5.99
N ILE A 51 4.99 -3.38 -6.73
CA ILE A 51 5.45 -3.09 -8.10
C ILE A 51 4.28 -2.71 -9.00
N VAL A 52 3.17 -3.46 -8.92
CA VAL A 52 1.96 -3.17 -9.69
C VAL A 52 1.35 -1.83 -9.28
N ALA A 53 1.27 -1.55 -7.98
CA ALA A 53 0.74 -0.28 -7.46
C ALA A 53 1.57 0.91 -7.93
N ASP A 54 2.90 0.81 -7.91
CA ASP A 54 3.81 1.86 -8.36
C ASP A 54 3.60 2.20 -9.83
N ILE A 55 3.57 1.18 -10.69
CA ILE A 55 3.37 1.34 -12.13
C ILE A 55 1.99 1.93 -12.41
N LEU A 56 0.93 1.32 -11.86
CA LEU A 56 -0.44 1.74 -12.13
C LEU A 56 -0.73 3.14 -11.58
N THR A 57 -0.24 3.46 -10.38
CA THR A 57 -0.43 4.79 -9.78
C THR A 57 0.29 5.85 -10.61
N THR A 58 1.53 5.58 -11.03
CA THR A 58 2.31 6.51 -11.85
C THR A 58 1.65 6.75 -13.21
N LEU A 59 1.19 5.69 -13.87
CA LEU A 59 0.46 5.81 -15.14
C LEU A 59 -0.88 6.53 -14.95
N PHE A 60 -1.59 6.27 -13.86
CA PHE A 60 -2.87 6.90 -13.58
C PHE A 60 -2.73 8.41 -13.38
N ILE A 61 -1.77 8.85 -12.56
CA ILE A 61 -1.58 10.29 -12.34
C ILE A 61 -1.12 11.02 -13.60
N ASP A 62 -0.34 10.35 -14.46
CA ASP A 62 0.14 10.92 -15.73
C ASP A 62 -0.98 10.98 -16.78
N LEU A 63 -1.56 9.83 -17.11
CA LEU A 63 -2.47 9.69 -18.25
C LEU A 63 -3.91 10.14 -17.95
N VAL A 64 -4.37 9.98 -16.72
CA VAL A 64 -5.76 10.27 -16.34
C VAL A 64 -5.84 11.67 -15.72
N LEU A 65 -5.00 11.94 -14.72
CA LEU A 65 -5.04 13.20 -13.99
C LEU A 65 -4.20 14.30 -14.64
N HIS A 66 -3.37 13.98 -15.63
CA HIS A 66 -2.47 14.93 -16.29
C HIS A 66 -1.53 15.63 -15.29
N ILE A 67 -1.15 14.94 -14.22
CA ILE A 67 -0.23 15.41 -13.19
C ILE A 67 1.19 14.98 -13.57
N PRO A 68 2.17 15.90 -13.58
CA PRO A 68 3.55 15.57 -13.90
C PRO A 68 4.12 14.46 -13.00
N THR A 69 4.79 13.48 -13.58
CA THR A 69 5.41 12.31 -12.90
C THR A 69 6.70 12.66 -12.14
N THR A 70 6.64 13.68 -11.29
CA THR A 70 7.72 14.04 -10.37
C THR A 70 7.80 13.06 -9.20
N GLY A 71 8.98 12.89 -8.61
CA GLY A 71 9.15 12.01 -7.45
C GLY A 71 8.26 12.38 -6.25
N LEU A 72 7.93 13.67 -6.07
CA LEU A 72 7.00 14.12 -5.03
C LEU A 72 5.56 13.69 -5.35
N ASN A 73 5.11 13.87 -6.59
CA ASN A 73 3.75 13.51 -7.00
C ASN A 73 3.53 12.00 -6.93
N ILE A 74 4.51 11.20 -7.36
CA ILE A 74 4.46 9.75 -7.23
C ILE A 74 4.39 9.34 -5.75
N PHE A 75 5.27 9.90 -4.90
CA PHE A 75 5.27 9.62 -3.47
C PHE A 75 3.93 9.95 -2.81
N LEU A 76 3.38 11.15 -3.07
CA LEU A 76 2.10 11.57 -2.50
C LEU A 76 0.94 10.71 -2.99
N SER A 77 0.96 10.30 -4.26
CA SER A 77 -0.09 9.47 -4.85
C SER A 77 -0.07 8.06 -4.28
N LEU A 78 1.12 7.47 -4.10
CA LEU A 78 1.28 6.18 -3.45
C LEU A 78 0.93 6.23 -1.96
N LEU A 79 1.25 7.33 -1.29
CA LEU A 79 0.85 7.55 0.10
C LEU A 79 -0.67 7.63 0.22
N ALA A 80 -1.34 8.34 -0.69
CA ALA A 80 -2.79 8.41 -0.76
C ALA A 80 -3.43 7.04 -1.04
N LEU A 81 -2.90 6.29 -2.02
CA LEU A 81 -3.35 4.93 -2.31
C LEU A 81 -3.20 4.02 -1.08
N THR A 82 -2.06 4.09 -0.40
CA THR A 82 -1.80 3.32 0.83
C THR A 82 -2.83 3.67 1.91
N ALA A 83 -3.10 4.95 2.13
CA ALA A 83 -4.08 5.41 3.12
C ALA A 83 -5.50 4.92 2.78
N ILE A 84 -5.89 4.97 1.50
CA ILE A 84 -7.18 4.44 1.02
C ILE A 84 -7.26 2.94 1.25
N ALA A 85 -6.24 2.17 0.88
CA ALA A 85 -6.21 0.72 1.09
C ALA A 85 -6.34 0.36 2.57
N LEU A 86 -5.63 1.05 3.47
CA LEU A 86 -5.76 0.84 4.91
C LEU A 86 -7.15 1.21 5.45
N ALA A 87 -7.77 2.25 4.91
CA ALA A 87 -9.14 2.64 5.27
C ALA A 87 -10.14 1.55 4.83
N VAL A 88 -10.00 1.04 3.60
CA VAL A 88 -10.82 -0.08 3.09
C VAL A 88 -10.66 -1.30 3.98
N TRP A 89 -9.43 -1.71 4.27
CA TRP A 89 -9.15 -2.84 5.17
C TRP A 89 -9.83 -2.66 6.54
N ARG A 90 -9.74 -1.47 7.14
CA ARG A 90 -10.39 -1.19 8.44
C ARG A 90 -11.91 -1.33 8.37
N VAL A 91 -12.52 -0.87 7.29
CA VAL A 91 -13.96 -0.99 7.05
C VAL A 91 -14.36 -2.46 6.88
N GLU A 92 -13.60 -3.23 6.09
CA GLU A 92 -13.86 -4.65 5.88
C GLU A 92 -13.76 -5.48 7.15
N VAL A 93 -12.70 -5.28 7.94
CA VAL A 93 -12.53 -5.95 9.25
C VAL A 93 -13.73 -5.64 10.15
N TYR A 94 -14.16 -4.38 10.20
CA TYR A 94 -15.34 -3.99 10.98
C TYR A 94 -16.62 -4.72 10.54
N PHE A 95 -16.84 -4.85 9.23
CA PHE A 95 -18.00 -5.58 8.71
C PHE A 95 -17.93 -7.09 8.98
N ILE A 96 -16.73 -7.68 8.94
CA ILE A 96 -16.52 -9.10 9.26
C ILE A 96 -16.86 -9.35 10.73
N GLU A 97 -16.31 -8.55 11.66
CA GLU A 97 -16.58 -8.68 13.09
C GLU A 97 -18.07 -8.49 13.42
N ARG A 98 -18.75 -7.56 12.74
CA ARG A 98 -20.20 -7.34 12.88
C ARG A 98 -20.99 -8.58 12.44
N LYS A 99 -20.66 -9.19 11.30
CA LYS A 99 -21.35 -10.38 10.79
C LYS A 99 -21.15 -11.61 11.68
N GLU A 100 -19.97 -11.75 12.28
CA GLU A 100 -19.69 -12.86 13.20
C GLU A 100 -20.50 -12.75 14.49
N LYS A 101 -20.61 -11.54 15.06
CA LYS A 101 -21.43 -11.30 16.26
C LYS A 101 -22.91 -11.60 16.03
N VAL A 102 -23.45 -11.27 14.85
CA VAL A 102 -24.85 -11.56 14.48
C VAL A 102 -25.10 -13.06 14.28
N LYS A 103 -24.11 -13.83 13.82
CA LYS A 103 -24.26 -15.29 13.67
C LYS A 103 -24.25 -16.06 14.99
N LEU A 104 -23.70 -15.46 16.05
CA LEU A 104 -23.53 -16.08 17.37
C LEU A 104 -24.67 -15.73 18.35
N SER A 105 -25.59 -14.83 17.98
CA SER A 105 -26.80 -14.45 18.72
C SER A 105 -28.03 -15.17 18.18
#